data_AF-A0A6J2TI45-F1
#
_entry.id   AF-A0A6J2TI45-F1
#
_cell.length_a   1.000
_cell.length_b   1.000
_cell.length_c   1.000
_cell.angle_alpha   90.00
_cell.angle_beta   90.00
_cell.angle_gamma   90.00
#
_symmetry.space_group_name_H-M   'P 1'
#
loop_
_entity.id
_entity.type
_entity.pdbx_description
1 polymer ?
#
loop_
_entity_poly.entity_id
_entity_poly.type
_entity_poly.pdbx_seq_one_letter_code
_entity_poly.pdbx_strand_id
1 'polypeptide(L)'
;MDSLDSTLDSMQNNRFAALYNSMIRELTNTTHLSQTEVTSLLMVYYKFVMNNGRAAKMMTKKQFYQIFLVLFNLNDMRAADRTLLHITKHVKYVDPAGWIQLFTLFTTGDLTMRMKFAFAVYNTKGTGLIDREMISVAVERFFIGEDEDEVMELRADMCELIIKKFDVDKDGFISFDDYVTVVSQQPCLLEFLGRLFPSVDDQNVLAHCTNIDSLISY
;
A
#
# COMPACT_ATOMS: atom_id res chain seq x y z
N MET A 1 4.66 -27.43 20.21
CA MET A 1 4.14 -26.96 18.91
C MET A 1 5.38 -26.66 18.09
N ASP A 2 6.00 -27.71 17.55
CA ASP A 2 7.47 -27.78 17.52
C ASP A 2 8.15 -27.20 16.26
N SER A 3 7.37 -26.79 15.26
CA SER A 3 7.85 -25.99 14.14
C SER A 3 6.67 -25.27 13.51
N LEU A 4 6.64 -23.94 13.59
CA LEU A 4 5.60 -23.13 12.91
C LEU A 4 5.85 -23.07 11.40
N ASP A 5 7.12 -23.15 11.00
CA ASP A 5 7.54 -23.15 9.60
C ASP A 5 8.60 -24.24 9.37
N SER A 6 8.38 -25.08 8.36
CA SER A 6 9.24 -26.23 8.05
C SER A 6 10.55 -25.87 7.33
N THR A 7 10.66 -24.63 6.84
CA THR A 7 11.89 -24.13 6.18
C THR A 7 12.89 -23.55 7.18
N LEU A 8 12.53 -23.48 8.46
CA LEU A 8 13.36 -22.94 9.54
C LEU A 8 13.77 -24.04 10.51
N ASP A 9 14.97 -23.91 11.09
CA ASP A 9 15.40 -24.79 12.17
C ASP A 9 14.65 -24.49 13.49
N SER A 10 14.78 -25.38 14.48
CA SER A 10 14.11 -25.22 15.77
C SER A 10 14.53 -23.95 16.53
N MET A 11 15.78 -23.50 16.37
CA MET A 11 16.28 -22.30 17.03
C MET A 11 15.66 -21.03 16.41
N GLN A 12 15.53 -21.00 15.09
CA GLN A 12 14.89 -19.93 14.33
C GLN A 12 13.38 -19.84 14.64
N ASN A 13 12.68 -20.98 14.69
CA ASN A 13 11.27 -21.04 15.11
C ASN A 13 11.08 -20.50 16.54
N ASN A 14 11.92 -20.92 17.48
CA ASN A 14 11.87 -20.43 18.87
C ASN A 14 12.16 -18.93 18.95
N ARG A 15 13.12 -18.43 18.16
CA ARG A 15 13.44 -16.99 18.09
C ARG A 15 12.27 -16.18 17.50
N PHE A 16 11.62 -16.68 16.47
CA PHE A 16 10.41 -16.06 15.91
C PHE A 16 9.32 -15.91 17.00
N ALA A 17 9.00 -17.01 17.67
CA ALA A 17 7.99 -17.02 18.74
C ALA A 17 8.34 -16.02 19.86
N ALA A 18 9.61 -15.98 20.28
CA ALA A 18 10.07 -15.05 21.31
C ALA A 18 9.96 -13.57 20.90
N LEU A 19 10.14 -13.25 19.61
CA LEU A 19 10.08 -11.89 19.11
C LEU A 19 8.66 -11.40 18.84
N TYR A 20 7.79 -12.27 18.32
CA TYR A 20 6.53 -11.84 17.71
C TYR A 20 5.27 -12.28 18.44
N ASN A 21 5.32 -13.23 19.39
CA ASN A 21 4.09 -13.74 20.04
C ASN A 21 3.25 -12.68 20.77
N SER A 22 3.86 -11.65 21.36
CA SER A 22 3.11 -10.54 21.96
C SER A 22 2.46 -9.67 20.89
N MET A 23 3.23 -9.31 19.87
CA MET A 23 2.80 -8.49 18.74
C MET A 23 1.70 -9.17 17.92
N ILE A 24 1.77 -10.49 17.72
CA ILE A 24 0.72 -11.26 17.05
C ILE A 24 -0.63 -11.04 17.75
N ARG A 25 -0.66 -11.14 19.09
CA ARG A 25 -1.89 -10.94 19.86
C ARG A 25 -2.41 -9.51 19.75
N GLU A 26 -1.51 -8.53 19.83
CA GLU A 26 -1.87 -7.11 19.70
C GLU A 26 -2.43 -6.78 18.31
N LEU A 27 -1.76 -7.23 17.25
CA LEU A 27 -2.14 -6.95 15.87
C LEU A 27 -3.41 -7.70 15.45
N THR A 28 -3.65 -8.89 15.99
CA THR A 28 -4.93 -9.61 15.79
C THR A 28 -6.11 -8.82 16.36
N ASN A 29 -5.90 -8.08 17.45
CA ASN A 29 -6.97 -7.30 18.07
C ASN A 29 -7.20 -5.92 17.43
N THR A 30 -6.26 -5.46 16.60
CA THR A 30 -6.26 -4.10 16.03
C THR A 30 -6.43 -4.08 14.51
N THR A 31 -6.48 -5.26 13.89
CA THR A 31 -6.68 -5.43 12.45
C THR A 31 -7.83 -6.41 12.19
N HIS A 32 -8.33 -6.47 10.95
CA HIS A 32 -9.32 -7.48 10.57
C HIS A 32 -8.69 -8.86 10.28
N LEU A 33 -7.37 -8.97 10.35
CA LEU A 33 -6.63 -10.20 10.06
C LEU A 33 -6.73 -11.17 11.24
N SER A 34 -6.91 -12.44 10.95
CA SER A 34 -6.89 -13.52 11.94
C SER A 34 -5.49 -13.74 12.52
N GLN A 35 -5.42 -14.43 13.66
CA GLN A 35 -4.15 -14.75 14.29
C GLN A 35 -3.23 -15.56 13.37
N THR A 36 -3.77 -16.46 12.56
CA THR A 36 -3.01 -17.27 11.59
C THR A 36 -2.42 -16.41 10.49
N GLU A 37 -3.18 -15.45 9.97
CA GLU A 37 -2.74 -14.54 8.91
C GLU A 37 -1.66 -13.59 9.41
N VAL A 38 -1.85 -13.01 10.59
CA VAL A 38 -0.84 -12.15 11.23
C VAL A 38 0.45 -12.96 11.49
N THR A 39 0.33 -14.20 11.96
CA THR A 39 1.47 -15.09 12.18
C THR A 39 2.22 -15.38 10.88
N SER A 40 1.49 -15.71 9.81
CA SER A 40 2.06 -16.02 8.50
C SER A 40 2.75 -14.82 7.87
N LEU A 41 2.12 -13.65 7.94
CA LEU A 41 2.71 -12.39 7.47
C LEU A 41 3.97 -12.02 8.23
N LEU A 42 3.97 -12.15 9.56
CA LEU A 42 5.17 -11.90 10.36
C LEU A 42 6.26 -12.96 10.10
N MET A 43 5.90 -14.21 9.78
CA MET A 43 6.87 -15.24 9.38
C MET A 43 7.58 -14.87 8.08
N VAL A 44 6.84 -14.41 7.08
CA VAL A 44 7.41 -13.90 5.82
C VAL A 44 8.34 -12.71 6.11
N TYR A 45 7.87 -11.73 6.90
CA TYR A 45 8.69 -10.60 7.34
C TYR A 45 9.99 -11.07 8.00
N TYR A 46 9.91 -12.02 8.93
CA TYR A 46 11.06 -12.54 9.67
C TYR A 46 12.11 -13.17 8.74
N LYS A 47 11.69 -13.93 7.72
CA LYS A 47 12.60 -14.50 6.72
C LYS A 47 13.35 -13.42 5.92
N PHE A 48 12.67 -12.34 5.54
CA PHE A 48 13.35 -11.20 4.90
C PHE A 48 14.35 -10.52 5.84
N VAL A 49 14.02 -10.35 7.13
CA VAL A 49 14.97 -9.80 8.12
C VAL A 49 16.21 -10.68 8.22
N MET A 50 16.05 -12.00 8.29
CA MET A 50 17.18 -12.94 8.40
C MET A 50 18.13 -12.87 7.19
N ASN A 51 17.61 -12.58 6.00
CA ASN A 51 18.44 -12.42 4.81
C ASN A 51 19.39 -11.20 4.88
N ASN A 52 19.14 -10.24 5.78
CA ASN A 52 20.06 -9.12 6.04
C ASN A 52 21.20 -9.49 7.00
N GLY A 53 21.24 -10.73 7.49
CA GLY A 53 22.25 -11.25 8.41
C GLY A 53 21.74 -11.49 9.83
N ARG A 54 22.50 -12.25 10.62
CA ARG A 54 22.09 -12.78 11.94
C ARG A 54 21.71 -11.70 12.98
N ALA A 55 22.33 -10.52 12.87
CA ALA A 55 22.13 -9.39 13.78
C ALA A 55 21.02 -8.43 13.32
N ALA A 56 20.46 -8.64 12.12
CA ALA A 56 19.39 -7.80 11.61
C ALA A 56 18.14 -7.93 12.49
N LYS A 57 17.48 -6.78 12.68
CA LYS A 57 16.25 -6.67 13.48
C LYS A 57 15.04 -6.27 12.65
N MET A 58 15.26 -5.68 11.48
CA MET A 58 14.20 -5.11 10.65
C MET A 58 14.47 -5.33 9.16
N MET A 59 13.39 -5.29 8.38
CA MET A 59 13.46 -5.39 6.93
C MET A 59 13.97 -4.07 6.36
N THR A 60 14.84 -4.11 5.36
CA THR A 60 15.30 -2.88 4.70
C THR A 60 14.23 -2.37 3.72
N LYS A 61 14.16 -1.06 3.51
CA LYS A 61 13.31 -0.50 2.44
C LYS A 61 13.67 -1.03 1.05
N LYS A 62 14.94 -1.38 0.80
CA LYS A 62 15.37 -2.02 -0.45
C LYS A 62 14.62 -3.32 -0.71
N GLN A 63 14.54 -4.21 0.29
CA GLN A 63 13.76 -5.44 0.17
C GLN A 63 12.28 -5.13 -0.01
N PHE A 64 11.77 -4.13 0.70
CA PHE A 64 10.38 -3.72 0.57
C PHE A 64 10.02 -3.25 -0.84
N TYR A 65 10.84 -2.44 -1.52
CA TYR A 65 10.56 -2.04 -2.91
C TYR A 65 10.50 -3.25 -3.86
N GLN A 66 11.35 -4.26 -3.64
CA GLN A 66 11.31 -5.49 -4.43
C GLN A 66 10.02 -6.26 -4.20
N ILE A 67 9.56 -6.33 -2.94
CA ILE A 67 8.26 -6.92 -2.62
C ILE A 67 7.13 -6.12 -3.26
N PHE A 68 7.21 -4.79 -3.24
CA PHE A 68 6.21 -3.91 -3.82
C PHE A 68 6.03 -4.13 -5.33
N LEU A 69 7.17 -4.31 -6.02
CA LEU A 69 7.22 -4.61 -7.43
C LEU A 69 6.67 -6.01 -7.74
N VAL A 70 7.10 -7.04 -6.99
CA VAL A 70 6.84 -8.45 -7.33
C VAL A 70 5.49 -8.95 -6.82
N LEU A 71 5.08 -8.57 -5.60
CA LEU A 71 3.84 -9.05 -5.00
C LEU A 71 2.62 -8.17 -5.29
N PHE A 72 2.81 -6.85 -5.43
CA PHE A 72 1.69 -5.93 -5.67
C PHE A 72 1.61 -5.44 -7.12
N ASN A 73 2.64 -5.71 -7.93
CA ASN A 73 2.75 -5.22 -9.31
C ASN A 73 2.53 -3.68 -9.41
N LEU A 74 3.06 -2.97 -8.41
CA LEU A 74 3.03 -1.52 -8.30
C LEU A 74 4.42 -0.97 -8.65
N ASN A 75 4.59 -0.59 -9.91
CA ASN A 75 5.87 -0.14 -10.46
C ASN A 75 6.16 1.34 -10.19
N ASP A 76 5.18 2.08 -9.67
CA ASP A 76 5.33 3.49 -9.36
C ASP A 76 6.11 3.68 -8.05
N MET A 77 7.39 4.01 -8.18
CA MET A 77 8.27 4.27 -7.04
C MET A 77 7.79 5.46 -6.18
N ARG A 78 7.12 6.47 -6.78
CA ARG A 78 6.58 7.61 -6.01
C ARG A 78 5.42 7.16 -5.14
N ALA A 79 4.52 6.33 -5.65
CA ALA A 79 3.44 5.73 -4.86
C ALA A 79 4.00 4.79 -3.77
N ALA A 80 5.02 3.98 -4.09
CA ALA A 80 5.67 3.11 -3.12
C ALA A 80 6.34 3.90 -1.98
N ASP A 81 7.05 4.99 -2.30
CA ASP A 81 7.67 5.88 -1.32
C ASP A 81 6.65 6.52 -0.39
N ARG A 82 5.55 7.03 -0.94
CA ARG A 82 4.48 7.65 -0.15
C ARG A 82 3.74 6.63 0.69
N THR A 83 3.48 5.44 0.15
CA THR A 83 2.95 4.32 0.93
C THR A 83 3.85 4.02 2.13
N LEU A 84 5.16 3.94 1.91
CA LEU A 84 6.14 3.76 2.98
C LEU A 84 6.09 4.84 4.06
N LEU A 85 5.87 6.11 3.68
CA LEU A 85 5.72 7.20 4.66
C LEU A 85 4.48 7.03 5.55
N HIS A 86 3.43 6.35 5.06
CA HIS A 86 2.21 6.11 5.83
C HIS A 86 2.26 4.84 6.68
N ILE A 87 3.10 3.86 6.35
CA ILE A 87 3.17 2.58 7.07
C ILE A 87 4.39 2.46 7.98
N THR A 88 5.48 3.22 7.78
CA THR A 88 6.65 3.14 8.67
C THR A 88 7.24 4.49 9.03
N LYS A 89 7.67 4.62 10.28
CA LYS A 89 8.36 5.81 10.81
C LYS A 89 9.86 5.77 10.57
N HIS A 90 10.40 4.62 10.14
CA HIS A 90 11.84 4.44 9.98
C HIS A 90 12.31 4.93 8.60
N VAL A 91 13.46 5.63 8.59
CA VAL A 91 14.03 6.17 7.34
C VAL A 91 14.51 5.06 6.41
N LYS A 92 15.17 4.04 6.95
CA LYS A 92 15.86 2.98 6.16
C LYS A 92 15.20 1.60 6.23
N TYR A 93 14.31 1.41 7.18
CA TYR A 93 13.74 0.11 7.50
C TYR A 93 12.22 0.18 7.45
N VAL A 94 11.59 -0.99 7.37
CA VAL A 94 10.17 -1.19 7.61
C VAL A 94 10.06 -2.01 8.88
N ASP A 95 9.30 -1.54 9.85
CA ASP A 95 9.03 -2.27 11.08
C ASP A 95 7.91 -3.30 10.88
N PRO A 96 7.79 -4.31 11.76
CA PRO A 96 6.82 -5.40 11.55
C PRO A 96 5.37 -4.92 11.64
N ALA A 97 5.08 -3.88 12.44
CA ALA A 97 3.73 -3.33 12.51
C ALA A 97 3.36 -2.62 11.21
N GLY A 98 4.28 -1.85 10.63
CA GLY A 98 4.12 -1.25 9.30
C GLY A 98 3.92 -2.27 8.19
N TRP A 99 4.63 -3.40 8.25
CA TRP A 99 4.38 -4.54 7.35
C TRP A 99 2.93 -5.04 7.48
N ILE A 100 2.45 -5.29 8.69
CA ILE A 100 1.07 -5.76 8.89
C ILE A 100 0.05 -4.70 8.47
N GLN A 101 0.28 -3.42 8.78
CA GLN A 101 -0.60 -2.33 8.39
C GLN A 101 -0.77 -2.23 6.86
N LEU A 102 0.30 -2.48 6.10
CA LEU A 102 0.21 -2.52 4.64
C LEU A 102 -0.74 -3.61 4.16
N PHE A 103 -0.59 -4.83 4.67
CA PHE A 103 -1.48 -5.93 4.28
C PHE A 103 -2.90 -5.68 4.74
N THR A 104 -3.10 -5.15 5.95
CA THR A 104 -4.43 -4.71 6.40
C THR A 104 -5.05 -3.74 5.38
N LEU A 105 -4.29 -2.75 4.93
CA LEU A 105 -4.78 -1.78 3.94
C LEU A 105 -5.03 -2.40 2.56
N PHE A 106 -4.16 -3.30 2.10
CA PHE A 106 -4.21 -3.85 0.74
C PHE A 106 -5.25 -4.97 0.58
N THR A 107 -5.66 -5.56 1.70
CA THR A 107 -6.64 -6.66 1.76
C THR A 107 -8.00 -6.22 2.29
N THR A 108 -8.15 -4.95 2.71
CA THR A 108 -9.42 -4.46 3.24
C THR A 108 -10.47 -4.22 2.15
N GLY A 109 -11.70 -4.64 2.42
CA GLY A 109 -12.88 -4.24 1.65
C GLY A 109 -13.45 -2.87 2.07
N ASP A 110 -12.93 -2.25 3.13
CA ASP A 110 -13.43 -0.97 3.64
C ASP A 110 -13.02 0.19 2.71
N LEU A 111 -13.99 0.65 1.92
CA LEU A 111 -13.82 1.78 1.01
C LEU A 111 -13.40 3.06 1.75
N THR A 112 -13.88 3.28 2.98
CA THR A 112 -13.52 4.47 3.78
C THR A 112 -12.04 4.46 4.14
N MET A 113 -11.53 3.31 4.59
CA MET A 113 -10.11 3.13 4.89
C MET A 113 -9.26 3.35 3.64
N ARG A 114 -9.68 2.79 2.50
CA ARG A 114 -8.98 2.95 1.22
C ARG A 114 -9.00 4.39 0.72
N MET A 115 -10.13 5.10 0.85
CA MET A 115 -10.25 6.51 0.49
C MET A 115 -9.30 7.38 1.30
N LYS A 116 -9.26 7.21 2.64
CA LYS A 116 -8.35 7.95 3.52
C LYS A 116 -6.90 7.77 3.12
N PHE A 117 -6.49 6.53 2.84
CA PHE A 117 -5.13 6.23 2.41
C PHE A 117 -4.81 6.83 1.04
N ALA A 118 -5.69 6.63 0.05
CA ALA A 118 -5.47 7.12 -1.31
C ALA A 118 -5.30 8.65 -1.33
N PHE A 119 -6.19 9.36 -0.64
CA PHE A 119 -6.10 10.81 -0.54
C PHE A 119 -4.80 11.26 0.15
N ALA A 120 -4.38 10.58 1.22
CA ALA A 120 -3.12 10.90 1.89
C ALA A 120 -1.90 10.73 0.98
N VAL A 121 -1.89 9.69 0.13
CA VAL A 121 -0.83 9.45 -0.86
C VAL A 121 -0.86 10.48 -2.01
N TYR A 122 -2.03 10.97 -2.39
CA TYR A 122 -2.16 12.00 -3.42
C TYR A 122 -1.90 13.42 -2.93
N ASN A 123 -2.13 13.71 -1.65
CA ASN A 123 -1.84 15.00 -1.01
C ASN A 123 -0.33 15.18 -0.75
N THR A 124 0.44 15.28 -1.83
CA THR A 124 1.91 15.24 -1.84
C THR A 124 2.54 16.39 -1.06
N LYS A 125 1.85 17.54 -1.00
CA LYS A 125 2.27 18.73 -0.27
C LYS A 125 1.84 18.73 1.20
N GLY A 126 0.98 17.79 1.61
CA GLY A 126 0.49 17.67 2.99
C GLY A 126 -0.41 18.82 3.43
N THR A 127 -0.98 19.60 2.51
CA THR A 127 -1.83 20.77 2.80
C THR A 127 -3.24 20.40 3.22
N GLY A 128 -3.66 19.17 2.89
CA GLY A 128 -5.04 18.69 3.08
C GLY A 128 -5.92 18.95 1.85
N LEU A 129 -5.35 19.54 0.81
CA LEU A 129 -6.00 19.89 -0.44
C LEU A 129 -5.12 19.40 -1.59
N ILE A 130 -5.72 18.79 -2.62
CA ILE A 130 -5.01 18.45 -3.85
C ILE A 130 -5.19 19.62 -4.82
N ASP A 131 -4.08 20.23 -5.25
CA ASP A 131 -4.06 21.35 -6.17
C ASP A 131 -3.72 20.90 -7.60
N ARG A 132 -3.88 21.83 -8.55
CA ARG A 132 -3.60 21.57 -9.97
C ARG A 132 -2.17 21.08 -10.23
N GLU A 133 -1.18 21.53 -9.47
CA GLU A 133 0.21 21.09 -9.66
C GLU A 133 0.36 19.61 -9.30
N MET A 134 -0.23 19.18 -8.18
CA MET A 134 -0.24 17.77 -7.78
C MET A 134 -0.98 16.88 -8.78
N ILE A 135 -2.08 17.36 -9.35
CA ILE A 135 -2.82 16.67 -10.42
C ILE A 135 -1.93 16.56 -11.67
N SER A 136 -1.32 17.66 -12.11
CA SER A 136 -0.46 17.70 -13.30
C SER A 136 0.68 16.69 -13.21
N VAL A 137 1.39 16.66 -12.07
CA VAL A 137 2.48 15.70 -11.80
C VAL A 137 1.99 14.25 -11.83
N ALA A 138 0.76 13.98 -11.40
CA ALA A 138 0.18 12.65 -11.45
C ALA A 138 -0.27 12.26 -12.87
N VAL A 139 -0.70 13.23 -13.69
CA VAL A 139 -1.19 13.03 -15.06
C VAL A 139 -0.03 12.85 -16.07
N GLU A 140 1.16 13.37 -15.79
CA GLU A 140 2.37 13.21 -16.63
C GLU A 140 2.60 11.76 -17.09
N ARG A 141 2.36 10.80 -16.20
CA ARG A 141 2.55 9.36 -16.44
C ARG A 141 1.41 8.67 -17.20
N PHE A 142 0.26 9.34 -17.38
CA PHE A 142 -0.87 8.75 -18.09
C PHE A 142 -0.69 8.76 -19.61
N PHE A 143 0.10 9.71 -20.10
CA PHE A 143 0.31 9.93 -21.53
C PHE A 143 1.80 9.86 -21.86
N ILE A 144 2.13 8.95 -22.78
CA ILE A 144 3.46 8.75 -23.36
C ILE A 144 3.27 8.76 -24.88
N GLY A 145 3.98 9.64 -25.57
CA GLY A 145 3.89 9.82 -27.02
C GLY A 145 5.12 10.52 -27.57
N GLU A 146 5.30 10.45 -28.89
CA GLU A 146 6.44 11.07 -29.59
C GLU A 146 6.18 12.56 -29.91
N ASP A 147 4.91 12.96 -30.05
CA ASP A 147 4.50 14.35 -30.24
C ASP A 147 4.32 15.04 -28.88
N GLU A 148 5.24 15.93 -28.54
CA GLU A 148 5.23 16.64 -27.25
C GLU A 148 4.02 17.58 -27.11
N ASP A 149 3.60 18.25 -28.19
CA ASP A 149 2.50 19.21 -28.16
C ASP A 149 1.17 18.48 -27.93
N GLU A 150 0.95 17.38 -28.66
CA GLU A 150 -0.23 16.51 -28.48
C GLU A 150 -0.30 15.96 -27.04
N VAL A 151 0.83 15.46 -26.51
CA VAL A 151 0.89 14.94 -25.14
C VAL A 151 0.61 16.04 -24.12
N MET A 152 1.10 17.26 -24.34
CA MET A 152 0.83 18.40 -23.47
C MET A 152 -0.65 18.78 -23.47
N GLU A 153 -1.31 18.81 -24.62
CA GLU A 153 -2.75 19.07 -24.73
C GLU A 153 -3.56 17.99 -24.00
N LEU A 154 -3.26 16.70 -24.23
CA LEU A 154 -3.94 15.59 -23.54
C LEU A 154 -3.79 15.66 -22.01
N ARG A 155 -2.61 16.05 -21.51
CA ARG A 155 -2.36 16.24 -20.08
C ARG A 155 -3.16 17.41 -19.53
N ALA A 156 -3.21 18.53 -20.25
CA ALA A 156 -4.00 19.70 -19.85
C ALA A 156 -5.50 19.35 -19.77
N ASP A 157 -6.03 18.71 -20.81
CA ASP A 157 -7.44 18.27 -20.86
C ASP A 157 -7.79 17.30 -19.74
N MET A 158 -6.89 16.36 -19.43
CA MET A 158 -7.08 15.43 -18.31
C MET A 158 -7.08 16.15 -16.96
N CYS A 159 -6.22 17.16 -16.77
CA CYS A 159 -6.24 17.98 -15.56
C CYS A 159 -7.57 18.72 -15.41
N GLU A 160 -8.07 19.35 -16.48
CA GLU A 160 -9.38 20.03 -16.46
C GLU A 160 -10.52 19.04 -16.15
N LEU A 161 -10.48 17.85 -16.74
CA LEU A 161 -11.49 16.82 -16.51
C LEU A 161 -11.51 16.36 -15.05
N ILE A 162 -10.33 16.12 -14.47
CA ILE A 162 -10.20 15.71 -13.06
C ILE A 162 -10.73 16.80 -12.14
N ILE A 163 -10.33 18.07 -12.34
CA ILE A 163 -10.80 19.20 -11.52
C ILE A 163 -12.31 19.31 -11.66
N LYS A 164 -12.85 19.37 -12.88
CA LYS A 164 -14.31 19.44 -13.11
C LYS A 164 -15.09 18.29 -12.46
N LYS A 165 -14.48 17.11 -12.33
CA LYS A 165 -15.12 15.93 -11.74
C LYS A 165 -15.08 15.93 -10.22
N PHE A 166 -13.96 16.36 -9.64
CA PHE A 166 -13.68 16.20 -8.22
C PHE A 166 -13.82 17.47 -7.41
N ASP A 167 -13.57 18.66 -7.95
CA ASP A 167 -13.81 19.95 -7.28
C ASP A 167 -15.32 20.25 -7.27
N VAL A 168 -16.03 19.76 -6.24
CA VAL A 168 -17.50 19.82 -6.17
C VAL A 168 -17.97 21.22 -5.80
N ASP A 169 -17.26 21.90 -4.92
CA ASP A 169 -17.59 23.24 -4.45
C ASP A 169 -17.01 24.38 -5.32
N LYS A 170 -16.12 24.05 -6.27
CA LYS A 170 -15.52 24.93 -7.28
C LYS A 170 -14.56 25.96 -6.67
N ASP A 171 -13.85 25.59 -5.62
CA ASP A 171 -12.84 26.45 -5.00
C ASP A 171 -11.45 26.38 -5.68
N GLY A 172 -11.30 25.50 -6.68
CA GLY A 172 -10.07 25.27 -7.43
C GLY A 172 -9.15 24.20 -6.85
N PHE A 173 -9.57 23.55 -5.75
CA PHE A 173 -8.87 22.47 -5.07
C PHE A 173 -9.76 21.23 -4.98
N ILE A 174 -9.15 20.09 -4.66
CA ILE A 174 -9.90 18.87 -4.31
C ILE A 174 -9.64 18.61 -2.83
N SER A 175 -10.64 18.83 -1.99
CA SER A 175 -10.61 18.46 -0.57
C SER A 175 -10.85 16.96 -0.36
N PHE A 176 -10.69 16.49 0.88
CA PHE A 176 -11.04 15.12 1.21
C PHE A 176 -12.56 14.88 1.08
N ASP A 177 -13.38 15.87 1.43
CA ASP A 177 -14.84 15.76 1.39
C ASP A 177 -15.36 15.70 -0.06
N ASP A 178 -14.76 16.50 -0.95
CA ASP A 178 -14.95 16.42 -2.40
C ASP A 178 -14.68 15.02 -2.95
N TYR A 179 -13.49 14.52 -2.64
CA TYR A 179 -13.03 13.21 -3.07
C TYR A 179 -13.94 12.09 -2.54
N VAL A 180 -14.31 12.12 -1.26
CA VAL A 180 -15.23 11.14 -0.65
C VAL A 180 -16.61 11.23 -1.29
N THR A 181 -17.12 12.43 -1.56
CA THR A 181 -18.42 12.64 -2.20
C THR A 181 -18.47 11.94 -3.57
N VAL A 182 -17.42 12.09 -4.38
CA VAL A 182 -17.34 11.46 -5.70
C VAL A 182 -17.13 9.96 -5.61
N VAL A 183 -16.15 9.48 -4.83
CA VAL A 183 -15.79 8.06 -4.77
C VAL A 183 -16.87 7.21 -4.09
N SER A 184 -17.59 7.76 -3.11
CA SER A 184 -18.72 7.03 -2.49
C SER A 184 -19.84 6.74 -3.50
N GLN A 185 -20.01 7.61 -4.51
CA GLN A 185 -20.98 7.40 -5.58
C GLN A 185 -20.41 6.55 -6.72
N GLN A 186 -19.10 6.65 -6.97
CA GLN A 186 -18.39 5.95 -8.05
C GLN A 186 -17.09 5.33 -7.53
N PRO A 187 -17.15 4.16 -6.86
CA PRO A 187 -15.99 3.54 -6.22
C PRO A 187 -14.82 3.21 -7.17
N CYS A 188 -15.09 3.06 -8.47
CA CYS A 188 -14.05 2.88 -9.49
C CYS A 188 -13.08 4.07 -9.61
N LEU A 189 -13.45 5.25 -9.09
CA LEU A 189 -12.62 6.46 -9.08
C LEU A 189 -11.72 6.59 -7.85
N LEU A 190 -11.65 5.57 -6.99
CA LEU A 190 -10.75 5.54 -5.83
C LEU A 190 -9.28 5.82 -6.23
N GLU A 191 -8.87 5.30 -7.39
CA GLU A 191 -7.49 5.38 -7.87
C GLU A 191 -7.30 6.43 -8.99
N PHE A 192 -8.05 7.53 -8.94
CA PHE A 192 -8.15 8.52 -10.04
C PHE A 192 -6.84 9.21 -10.43
N LEU A 193 -5.87 9.30 -9.52
CA LEU A 193 -4.53 9.86 -9.82
C LEU A 193 -3.47 8.77 -10.05
N GLY A 194 -3.87 7.51 -10.14
CA GLY A 194 -2.99 6.39 -10.42
C GLY A 194 -3.17 5.24 -9.44
N ARG A 195 -2.73 4.07 -9.84
CA ARG A 195 -2.90 2.84 -9.07
C ARG A 195 -2.10 2.86 -7.76
N LEU A 196 -2.75 2.52 -6.67
CA LEU A 196 -2.22 2.41 -5.31
C LEU A 196 -2.46 1.04 -4.68
N PHE A 197 -3.50 0.32 -5.12
CA PHE A 197 -3.88 -0.97 -4.56
C PHE A 197 -3.56 -2.10 -5.55
N PRO A 198 -3.23 -3.31 -5.04
CA PRO A 198 -3.11 -4.49 -5.89
C PRO A 198 -4.47 -4.81 -6.55
N SER A 199 -4.44 -5.36 -7.76
CA SER A 199 -5.64 -5.82 -8.47
C SER A 199 -6.13 -7.10 -7.81
N VAL A 200 -7.31 -7.57 -8.22
CA VAL A 200 -7.82 -8.87 -7.79
C VAL A 200 -6.82 -9.99 -8.10
N ASP A 201 -6.19 -9.97 -9.28
CA ASP A 201 -5.18 -10.97 -9.66
C ASP A 201 -3.93 -10.90 -8.78
N ASP A 202 -3.43 -9.69 -8.50
CA ASP A 202 -2.28 -9.51 -7.60
C ASP A 202 -2.62 -9.93 -6.16
N GLN A 203 -3.87 -9.71 -5.71
CA GLN A 203 -4.36 -10.15 -4.40
C GLN A 203 -4.38 -11.68 -4.28
N ASN A 204 -4.69 -12.41 -5.35
CA ASN A 204 -4.65 -13.88 -5.36
C ASN A 204 -3.22 -14.39 -5.21
N VAL A 205 -2.27 -13.83 -5.96
CA VAL A 205 -0.84 -14.17 -5.85
C VAL A 205 -0.36 -13.90 -4.42
N LEU A 206 -0.71 -12.73 -3.90
CA LEU A 206 -0.40 -12.34 -2.53
C LEU A 206 -0.96 -13.33 -1.52
N ALA A 207 -2.24 -13.69 -1.62
CA ALA A 207 -2.90 -14.59 -0.69
C ALA A 207 -2.20 -15.96 -0.62
N HIS A 208 -1.80 -16.50 -1.77
CA HIS A 208 -1.04 -17.74 -1.83
C HIS A 208 0.40 -17.60 -1.31
N CYS A 209 1.09 -16.50 -1.60
CA CYS A 209 2.47 -16.29 -1.13
C CYS A 209 2.56 -16.02 0.38
N THR A 210 1.53 -15.46 0.99
CA THR A 210 1.53 -15.06 2.41
C THR A 210 0.58 -15.86 3.29
N ASN A 211 -0.12 -16.84 2.73
CA ASN A 211 -1.10 -17.69 3.40
C ASN A 211 -2.21 -16.86 4.09
N ILE A 212 -2.80 -15.91 3.34
CA ILE A 212 -3.96 -15.13 3.78
C ILE A 212 -5.23 -15.84 3.30
N ASP A 213 -5.71 -16.77 4.11
CA ASP A 213 -6.83 -17.63 3.77
C ASP A 213 -8.13 -16.85 3.51
N SER A 214 -8.33 -15.69 4.17
CA SER A 214 -9.52 -14.85 3.95
C SER A 214 -9.63 -14.27 2.53
N LEU A 215 -8.53 -14.25 1.78
CA LEU A 215 -8.51 -13.78 0.39
C LEU A 215 -8.53 -14.92 -0.64
N ILE A 216 -8.35 -16.18 -0.22
CA ILE A 216 -8.39 -17.33 -1.12
C ILE A 216 -9.86 -17.73 -1.30
N SER A 217 -10.48 -17.24 -2.36
CA SER A 217 -11.81 -17.70 -2.79
C SER A 217 -11.67 -19.01 -3.56
N TYR A 218 -12.28 -20.09 -3.06
CA TYR A 218 -12.42 -21.36 -3.78
C TYR A 218 -13.68 -21.39 -4.64
#